data_AF-R9K0I0-F1
#
_entry.id   AF-R9K0I0-F1
#
_cell.length_a   1.000
_cell.length_b   1.000
_cell.length_c   1.000
_cell.angle_alpha   90.00
_cell.angle_beta   90.00
_cell.angle_gamma   90.00
#
_symmetry.space_group_name_H-M   'P 1'
#
loop_
_entity.id
_entity.type
_entity.pdbx_description
1 polymer ?
#
loop_
_entity_poly.entity_id
_entity_poly.type
_entity_poly.pdbx_seq_one_letter_code
_entity_poly.pdbx_strand_id
1 'polypeptide(L)'
;MIRKFRLINGEGASWDLNARTSFFHSIGGFGYKDGTQYEQIGTDFIPLEELFSQGVMTGRIFFGGINAYKNYRAFSRFVRAVPLTLVYEMEEAFRVPVRMTEIAKSELITGGAGLDCEVAFTATGLFYKNVSGYSGTISIGGKIYPYEYTYAYDKVGPEYVINEEQAETVRRIFDLYLAGNGYHKIMKQLEKEGRRTAMGKTMWHYATVGHILKNRLYCGELEYRKEYVPDYLEQKRAKNKGELERVIVEGKHQPIVTKEEFGRVQKMMAEKDAQMGQRRKNKGVHSDDLWRRKMRCQCGHAFAKTKWHTKTDFITYTYKCYDQTRTGTIAARLKNGLSIENVCRSPLVQDWKMYTMAQKVLHAVFDDPEGTLLDAAAVLGCGIAGVEQSEVLRDKEVIEEQLKKERGRYETLLDMRMNNEIPKEVFSRKQQEVGERIAELEQRMAQYGDVEPATEADVSGKLENLQKLMGQFSMPEDGEFSEEEMDKYVSGVRVYEDRFEWLLNLSPDAGGGLDDAGSPVYFKKITVTPDDERAWFRKHPQWSKSNRYAELEVWIFI
;
A
#
# COMPACT_ATOMS: atom_id res chain seq x y z
N MET A 1 -24.65 -19.79 35.51
CA MET A 1 -23.67 -18.68 35.37
C MET A 1 -23.92 -17.70 36.51
N ILE A 2 -23.00 -17.60 37.47
CA ILE A 2 -23.18 -16.76 38.67
C ILE A 2 -22.61 -15.38 38.37
N ARG A 3 -23.47 -14.36 38.36
CA ARG A 3 -23.07 -12.94 38.23
C ARG A 3 -22.34 -12.52 39.50
N LYS A 4 -21.11 -12.06 39.39
CA LYS A 4 -20.33 -11.53 40.52
C LYS A 4 -20.14 -10.02 40.39
N PHE A 5 -20.38 -9.29 41.47
CA PHE A 5 -20.21 -7.84 41.52
C PHE A 5 -19.18 -7.43 42.57
N ARG A 6 -18.33 -6.46 42.24
CA ARG A 6 -17.49 -5.78 43.23
C ARG A 6 -17.36 -4.30 42.88
N LEU A 7 -17.15 -3.48 43.89
CA LEU A 7 -16.97 -2.04 43.72
C LEU A 7 -15.51 -1.68 44.05
N ILE A 8 -14.89 -0.83 43.26
CA ILE A 8 -13.54 -0.30 43.51
C ILE A 8 -13.66 1.20 43.71
N ASN A 9 -13.04 1.74 44.76
CA ASN A 9 -13.08 3.17 45.06
C ASN A 9 -11.83 3.91 44.54
N GLY A 10 -11.80 5.25 44.68
CA GLY A 10 -10.71 6.10 44.18
C GLY A 10 -9.36 5.86 44.87
N GLU A 11 -9.36 5.21 46.03
CA GLU A 11 -8.15 4.81 46.78
C GLU A 11 -7.64 3.42 46.35
N GLY A 12 -8.31 2.76 45.40
CA GLY A 12 -7.97 1.41 44.94
C GLY A 12 -8.45 0.28 45.86
N ALA A 13 -9.18 0.60 46.93
CA ALA A 13 -9.79 -0.41 47.79
C ALA A 13 -10.98 -1.08 47.07
N SER A 14 -11.16 -2.39 47.30
CA SER A 14 -12.26 -3.16 46.71
C SER A 14 -13.28 -3.61 47.76
N TRP A 15 -14.56 -3.49 47.44
CA TRP A 15 -15.68 -4.00 48.22
C TRP A 15 -16.38 -5.13 47.46
N ASP A 16 -16.43 -6.31 48.08
CA ASP A 16 -17.12 -7.47 47.50
C ASP A 16 -18.64 -7.38 47.76
N LEU A 17 -19.42 -7.34 46.68
CA LEU A 17 -20.88 -7.27 46.72
C LEU A 17 -21.54 -8.65 46.62
N ASN A 18 -20.77 -9.72 46.72
CA ASN A 18 -21.25 -11.11 46.74
C ASN A 18 -21.11 -11.75 48.13
N ALA A 19 -20.51 -11.03 49.09
CA ALA A 19 -20.29 -11.52 50.44
C ALA A 19 -21.61 -11.68 51.19
N ARG A 20 -21.73 -12.69 52.06
CA ARG A 20 -22.92 -12.90 52.91
C ARG A 20 -23.24 -11.71 53.82
N THR A 21 -22.24 -10.87 54.10
CA THR A 21 -22.35 -9.65 54.92
C THR A 21 -22.68 -8.40 54.11
N SER A 22 -22.65 -8.47 52.77
CA SER A 22 -22.88 -7.37 51.84
C SER A 22 -23.23 -7.91 50.45
N PHE A 23 -24.49 -8.31 50.25
CA PHE A 23 -24.95 -9.00 49.04
C PHE A 23 -25.82 -8.09 48.16
N PHE A 24 -25.44 -7.89 46.90
CA PHE A 24 -26.19 -7.07 45.94
C PHE A 24 -27.17 -7.91 45.12
N HIS A 25 -28.45 -7.52 45.14
CA HIS A 25 -29.55 -8.24 44.49
C HIS A 25 -30.61 -7.30 43.91
N SER A 26 -31.66 -7.88 43.31
CA SER A 26 -32.77 -7.15 42.68
C SER A 26 -32.29 -6.10 41.65
N ILE A 27 -31.33 -6.51 40.83
CA ILE A 27 -30.51 -5.63 40.00
C ILE A 27 -31.27 -5.25 38.71
N GLY A 28 -31.32 -3.95 38.41
CA GLY A 28 -31.93 -3.38 37.20
C GLY A 28 -31.06 -2.29 36.55
N GLY A 29 -31.39 -1.90 35.31
CA GLY A 29 -30.73 -0.76 34.64
C GLY A 29 -29.35 -1.04 34.02
N PHE A 30 -28.98 -2.32 33.83
CA PHE A 30 -27.71 -2.73 33.21
C PHE A 30 -27.76 -2.76 31.66
N GLY A 31 -28.93 -2.53 31.06
CA GLY A 31 -29.06 -2.31 29.61
C GLY A 31 -28.68 -0.89 29.21
N TYR A 32 -28.47 -0.66 27.91
CA TYR A 32 -28.24 0.66 27.34
C TYR A 32 -29.50 1.14 26.61
N LYS A 33 -29.66 2.45 26.50
CA LYS A 33 -30.61 3.06 25.55
C LYS A 33 -29.85 3.50 24.32
N ASP A 34 -30.28 3.00 23.17
CA ASP A 34 -29.85 3.49 21.86
C ASP A 34 -30.78 4.64 21.44
N GLY A 35 -30.27 5.86 21.53
CA GLY A 35 -30.95 7.04 21.05
C GLY A 35 -30.30 7.50 19.76
N THR A 36 -30.76 7.00 18.62
CA THR A 36 -30.36 7.56 17.32
C THR A 36 -31.14 8.85 17.09
N GLN A 37 -30.45 9.99 17.05
CA GLN A 37 -31.08 11.24 16.62
C GLN A 37 -31.25 11.20 15.10
N TYR A 38 -32.47 11.42 14.63
CA TYR A 38 -32.77 11.51 13.21
C TYR A 38 -33.06 12.96 12.82
N GLU A 39 -32.43 13.43 11.75
CA GLU A 39 -32.83 14.66 11.08
C GLU A 39 -33.60 14.29 9.82
N GLN A 40 -34.78 14.87 9.66
CA GLN A 40 -35.58 14.67 8.47
C GLN A 40 -35.10 15.60 7.37
N ILE A 41 -34.57 15.03 6.29
CA ILE A 41 -34.16 15.78 5.10
C ILE A 41 -34.96 15.22 3.92
N GLY A 42 -35.94 16.00 3.45
CA GLY A 42 -36.89 15.55 2.43
C GLY A 42 -37.82 14.45 2.98
N THR A 43 -37.84 13.29 2.32
CA THR A 43 -38.64 12.12 2.73
C THR A 43 -37.92 11.17 3.66
N ASP A 44 -36.61 11.35 3.87
CA ASP A 44 -35.76 10.40 4.57
C ASP A 44 -35.33 10.92 5.95
N PHE A 45 -35.18 9.99 6.89
CA PHE A 45 -34.69 10.25 8.24
C PHE A 45 -33.22 9.83 8.33
N ILE A 46 -32.32 10.81 8.43
CA ILE A 46 -30.88 10.57 8.45
C ILE A 46 -30.43 10.47 9.91
N PRO A 47 -29.81 9.36 10.33
CA PRO A 47 -29.23 9.25 11.66
C PRO A 47 -28.02 10.18 11.76
N LEU A 48 -28.08 11.17 12.65
CA LEU A 48 -27.01 12.15 12.88
C LEU A 48 -26.00 11.65 13.91
N GLU A 49 -26.49 11.18 15.05
CA GLU A 49 -25.67 10.78 16.18
C GLU A 49 -26.33 9.60 16.89
N GLU A 50 -25.56 8.52 17.08
CA GLU A 50 -25.92 7.41 17.95
C GLU A 50 -25.54 7.79 19.39
N LEU A 51 -26.51 8.29 20.15
CA LEU A 51 -26.32 8.58 21.57
C LEU A 51 -26.58 7.31 22.36
N PHE A 52 -25.50 6.55 22.59
CA PHE A 52 -25.51 5.48 23.57
C PHE A 52 -25.54 6.09 24.97
N SER A 53 -26.69 6.00 25.64
CA SER A 53 -26.82 6.42 27.04
C SER A 53 -27.02 5.21 27.93
N GLN A 54 -26.11 5.03 28.88
CA GLN A 54 -26.26 4.02 29.93
C GLN A 54 -27.22 4.59 30.99
N GLY A 55 -28.27 3.83 31.30
CA GLY A 55 -29.27 4.25 32.29
C GLY A 55 -28.73 4.24 33.73
N VAL A 56 -29.61 4.63 34.67
CA VAL A 56 -29.34 4.46 36.11
C VAL A 56 -29.44 2.98 36.46
N MET A 57 -28.37 2.43 37.00
CA MET A 57 -28.31 1.07 37.53
C MET A 57 -28.88 1.08 38.94
N THR A 58 -29.92 0.30 39.19
CA THR A 58 -30.59 0.22 40.49
C THR A 58 -30.49 -1.19 41.07
N GLY A 59 -30.59 -1.29 42.38
CA GLY A 59 -30.72 -2.59 43.05
C GLY A 59 -30.79 -2.43 44.55
N ARG A 60 -30.58 -3.53 45.27
CA ARG A 60 -30.61 -3.55 46.74
C ARG A 60 -29.37 -4.25 47.29
N ILE A 61 -28.77 -3.70 48.34
CA ILE A 61 -27.65 -4.32 49.06
C ILE A 61 -28.15 -4.77 50.43
N PHE A 62 -28.04 -6.07 50.66
CA PHE A 62 -28.28 -6.68 51.95
C PHE A 62 -27.02 -6.69 52.80
N PHE A 63 -27.04 -5.96 53.92
CA PHE A 63 -26.00 -5.97 54.94
C PHE A 63 -26.37 -6.95 56.06
N GLY A 64 -25.83 -8.17 55.99
CA GLY A 64 -26.15 -9.26 56.91
C GLY A 64 -25.32 -9.29 58.20
N GLY A 65 -25.88 -9.96 59.22
CA GLY A 65 -25.21 -10.33 60.47
C GLY A 65 -25.45 -9.38 61.65
N ILE A 66 -24.92 -9.76 62.83
CA ILE A 66 -25.10 -9.04 64.11
C ILE A 66 -24.69 -7.55 64.02
N ASN A 67 -23.80 -7.23 63.08
CA ASN A 67 -23.21 -5.90 62.89
C ASN A 67 -23.69 -5.18 61.61
N ALA A 68 -24.90 -5.46 61.12
CA ALA A 68 -25.46 -4.89 59.89
C ALA A 68 -25.28 -3.36 59.77
N TYR A 69 -25.54 -2.60 60.83
CA TYR A 69 -25.32 -1.14 60.84
C TYR A 69 -23.86 -0.72 60.69
N LYS A 70 -22.92 -1.50 61.26
CA LYS A 70 -21.48 -1.24 61.12
C LYS A 70 -21.04 -1.48 59.68
N ASN A 71 -21.55 -2.54 59.04
CA ASN A 71 -21.28 -2.86 57.64
C ASN A 71 -21.83 -1.79 56.70
N TYR A 72 -23.08 -1.37 56.91
CA TYR A 72 -23.68 -0.25 56.18
C TYR A 72 -22.84 1.04 56.31
N ARG A 73 -22.40 1.39 57.52
CA ARG A 73 -21.59 2.60 57.75
C ARG A 73 -20.21 2.52 57.11
N ALA A 74 -19.60 1.33 57.12
CA ALA A 74 -18.33 1.09 56.44
C ALA A 74 -18.48 1.21 54.91
N PHE A 75 -19.53 0.62 54.34
CA PHE A 75 -19.86 0.77 52.93
C PHE A 75 -20.15 2.24 52.56
N SER A 76 -20.93 2.95 53.36
CA SER A 76 -21.23 4.38 53.16
C SER A 76 -19.97 5.27 53.20
N ARG A 77 -18.93 4.88 53.93
CA ARG A 77 -17.62 5.55 53.87
C ARG A 77 -16.84 5.15 52.61
N PHE A 78 -16.82 3.87 52.29
CA PHE A 78 -16.12 3.32 51.13
C PHE A 78 -16.53 4.02 49.83
N VAL A 79 -17.84 4.17 49.61
CA VAL A 79 -18.42 4.78 48.41
C VAL A 79 -18.22 6.30 48.30
N ARG A 80 -17.79 6.98 49.37
CA ARG A 80 -17.47 8.42 49.33
C ARG A 80 -16.11 8.69 48.69
N ALA A 81 -15.22 7.70 48.65
CA ALA A 81 -13.94 7.80 47.96
C ALA A 81 -14.14 7.62 46.44
N VAL A 82 -14.42 8.71 45.74
CA VAL A 82 -14.60 8.73 44.28
C VAL A 82 -13.25 8.80 43.53
N PRO A 83 -13.16 8.33 42.27
CA PRO A 83 -14.21 7.71 41.46
C PRO A 83 -14.52 6.25 41.86
N LEU A 84 -15.78 5.81 41.66
CA LEU A 84 -16.17 4.42 41.87
C LEU A 84 -16.15 3.67 40.54
N THR A 85 -15.69 2.42 40.55
CA THR A 85 -15.76 1.51 39.40
C THR A 85 -16.51 0.26 39.81
N LEU A 86 -17.65 -0.02 39.17
CA LEU A 86 -18.37 -1.27 39.34
C LEU A 86 -17.75 -2.31 38.39
N VAL A 87 -17.35 -3.44 38.96
CA VAL A 87 -16.84 -4.59 38.20
C VAL A 87 -17.92 -5.66 38.19
N TYR A 88 -18.28 -6.07 36.98
CA TYR A 88 -19.23 -7.14 36.69
C TYR A 88 -18.46 -8.31 36.08
N GLU A 89 -18.44 -9.44 36.79
CA GLU A 89 -17.67 -10.61 36.44
C GLU A 89 -18.60 -11.78 36.10
N MET A 90 -18.41 -12.30 34.89
CA MET A 90 -19.08 -13.48 34.34
C MET A 90 -18.02 -14.50 33.94
N GLU A 91 -17.81 -14.74 32.63
CA GLU A 91 -16.62 -15.43 32.11
C GLU A 91 -15.44 -14.45 31.96
N GLU A 92 -15.73 -13.20 31.62
CA GLU A 92 -14.80 -12.08 31.60
C GLU A 92 -15.19 -11.01 32.63
N ALA A 93 -14.23 -10.16 33.02
CA ALA A 93 -14.45 -9.05 33.94
C ALA A 93 -14.65 -7.72 33.21
N PHE A 94 -15.89 -7.25 33.17
CA PHE A 94 -16.28 -5.94 32.65
C PHE A 94 -16.27 -4.89 33.76
N ARG A 95 -15.93 -3.65 33.42
CA ARG A 95 -15.80 -2.52 34.35
C ARG A 95 -16.63 -1.35 33.85
N VAL A 96 -17.26 -0.61 34.73
CA VAL A 96 -17.98 0.61 34.39
C VAL A 96 -17.73 1.67 35.46
N PRO A 97 -17.32 2.90 35.10
CA PRO A 97 -17.14 3.95 36.08
C PRO A 97 -18.52 4.47 36.49
N VAL A 98 -18.82 4.46 37.78
CA VAL A 98 -20.13 4.82 38.33
C VAL A 98 -20.02 5.94 39.35
N ARG A 99 -21.10 6.71 39.46
CA ARG A 99 -21.36 7.58 40.61
C ARG A 99 -22.56 7.04 41.32
N MET A 100 -22.46 6.91 42.63
CA MET A 100 -23.59 6.49 43.44
C MET A 100 -24.50 7.70 43.70
N THR A 101 -25.77 7.59 43.31
CA THR A 101 -26.76 8.66 43.45
C THR A 101 -27.63 8.48 44.69
N GLU A 102 -27.84 7.23 45.11
CA GLU A 102 -28.69 6.91 46.25
C GLU A 102 -28.12 5.74 47.06
N ILE A 103 -28.18 5.87 48.39
CA ILE A 103 -28.20 4.75 49.33
C ILE A 103 -29.28 5.04 50.36
N ALA A 104 -30.43 4.38 50.23
CA ALA A 104 -31.48 4.47 51.23
C ALA A 104 -31.13 3.56 52.42
N LYS A 105 -31.17 4.13 53.63
CA LYS A 105 -31.08 3.34 54.86
C LYS A 105 -32.47 2.75 55.16
N SER A 106 -32.59 1.43 55.17
CA SER A 106 -33.82 0.74 55.56
C SER A 106 -33.84 0.36 57.05
N GLU A 107 -34.98 -0.12 57.51
CA GLU A 107 -35.13 -0.71 58.84
C GLU A 107 -34.57 -2.14 58.89
N LEU A 108 -34.28 -2.63 60.10
CA LEU A 108 -33.87 -4.01 60.32
C LEU A 108 -34.98 -4.97 59.91
N ILE A 109 -34.65 -5.99 59.12
CA ILE A 109 -35.60 -7.04 58.77
C ILE A 109 -36.05 -7.77 60.05
N THR A 110 -37.35 -8.07 60.14
CA THR A 110 -37.96 -8.79 61.26
C THR A 110 -37.17 -10.07 61.56
N GLY A 111 -36.67 -10.20 62.80
CA GLY A 111 -35.77 -11.29 63.21
C GLY A 111 -34.28 -10.92 63.25
N GLY A 112 -33.90 -9.67 62.98
CA GLY A 112 -32.52 -9.17 63.16
C GLY A 112 -31.51 -9.66 62.12
N ALA A 113 -31.99 -10.16 60.98
CA ALA A 113 -31.16 -10.80 59.96
C ALA A 113 -30.19 -9.83 59.25
N GLY A 114 -30.55 -8.55 59.13
CA GLY A 114 -29.74 -7.53 58.47
C GLY A 114 -30.52 -6.30 58.03
N LEU A 115 -29.88 -5.44 57.22
CA LEU A 115 -30.47 -4.26 56.56
C LEU A 115 -30.54 -4.51 55.06
N ASP A 116 -31.67 -4.23 54.42
CA ASP A 116 -31.83 -4.35 52.97
C ASP A 116 -32.03 -2.97 52.32
N CYS A 117 -30.94 -2.40 51.81
CA CYS A 117 -30.85 -0.99 51.41
C CYS A 117 -30.98 -0.82 49.90
N GLU A 118 -31.84 0.09 49.45
CA GLU A 118 -31.91 0.48 48.04
C GLU A 118 -30.70 1.31 47.66
N VAL A 119 -30.14 1.03 46.48
CA VAL A 119 -29.00 1.75 45.92
C VAL A 119 -29.22 2.06 44.46
N ALA A 120 -28.70 3.22 44.04
CA ALA A 120 -28.69 3.65 42.65
C ALA A 120 -27.31 4.16 42.25
N PHE A 121 -26.88 3.76 41.06
CA PHE A 121 -25.62 4.15 40.43
C PHE A 121 -25.91 4.75 39.06
N THR A 122 -25.40 5.94 38.79
CA THR A 122 -25.36 6.51 37.44
C THR A 122 -24.01 6.15 36.81
N ALA A 123 -24.05 5.50 35.64
CA ALA A 123 -22.86 5.27 34.86
C ALA A 123 -22.31 6.61 34.32
N THR A 124 -21.02 6.84 34.56
CA THR A 124 -20.28 8.03 34.07
C THR A 124 -19.51 7.73 32.78
N GLY A 125 -19.59 6.49 32.30
CA GLY A 125 -18.97 6.00 31.07
C GLY A 125 -19.55 4.64 30.68
N LEU A 126 -19.02 4.05 29.61
CA LEU A 126 -19.47 2.75 29.10
C LEU A 126 -18.77 1.58 29.80
N PHE A 127 -19.33 0.37 29.67
CA PHE A 127 -18.64 -0.85 30.07
C PHE A 127 -17.37 -1.05 29.23
N TYR A 128 -16.27 -1.35 29.90
CA TYR A 128 -14.98 -1.61 29.27
C TYR A 128 -14.31 -2.85 29.88
N LYS A 129 -13.38 -3.45 29.13
CA LYS A 129 -12.45 -4.47 29.62
C LYS A 129 -11.02 -4.03 29.35
N ASN A 130 -10.10 -4.39 30.23
CA ASN A 130 -8.68 -4.15 29.98
C ASN A 130 -8.19 -5.20 28.98
N VAL A 131 -7.63 -4.76 27.86
CA VAL A 131 -7.07 -5.64 26.83
C VAL A 131 -5.55 -5.45 26.84
N SER A 132 -4.79 -6.47 27.21
CA SER A 132 -3.34 -6.52 27.01
C SER A 132 -3.03 -6.97 25.58
N GLY A 133 -2.97 -6.02 24.65
CA GLY A 133 -2.63 -6.25 23.25
C GLY A 133 -3.72 -5.78 22.29
N TYR A 134 -3.36 -4.88 21.39
CA TYR A 134 -4.23 -4.43 20.30
C TYR A 134 -4.44 -5.58 19.31
N SER A 135 -5.64 -6.17 19.30
CA SER A 135 -6.11 -6.93 18.14
C SER A 135 -7.62 -6.84 18.01
N GLY A 136 -8.06 -6.30 16.87
CA GLY A 136 -9.36 -6.62 16.28
C GLY A 136 -10.55 -5.85 16.84
N THR A 137 -10.70 -4.58 16.45
CA THR A 137 -11.99 -3.88 16.57
C THR A 137 -13.01 -4.58 15.67
N ILE A 138 -13.89 -5.38 16.25
CA ILE A 138 -15.17 -5.73 15.63
C ILE A 138 -16.07 -4.50 15.77
N SER A 139 -16.55 -3.94 14.66
CA SER A 139 -17.63 -2.95 14.67
C SER A 139 -18.83 -3.50 13.90
N ILE A 140 -19.89 -3.76 14.65
CA ILE A 140 -21.26 -3.86 14.12
C ILE A 140 -21.69 -2.42 13.82
N GLY A 141 -22.25 -2.19 12.64
CA GLY A 141 -22.61 -0.86 12.13
C GLY A 141 -21.54 -0.31 11.19
N GLY A 142 -21.90 -0.12 9.93
CA GLY A 142 -21.01 0.42 8.90
C GLY A 142 -20.56 1.82 9.29
N LYS A 143 -19.32 1.95 9.78
CA LYS A 143 -18.71 3.26 10.04
C LYS A 143 -18.71 4.10 8.76
N ILE A 144 -19.44 5.21 8.78
CA ILE A 144 -19.29 6.29 7.82
C ILE A 144 -17.99 7.00 8.17
N TYR A 145 -16.94 6.71 7.42
CA TYR A 145 -15.67 7.41 7.57
C TYR A 145 -15.70 8.66 6.70
N PRO A 146 -15.54 9.87 7.26
CA PRO A 146 -15.05 11.00 6.48
C PRO A 146 -13.62 10.64 6.05
N TYR A 147 -13.48 10.10 4.83
CA TYR A 147 -12.15 9.91 4.24
C TYR A 147 -11.65 11.29 3.80
N GLU A 148 -10.88 11.92 4.68
CA GLU A 148 -10.27 13.20 4.43
C GLU A 148 -8.76 13.04 4.40
N TYR A 149 -8.14 13.52 3.32
CA TYR A 149 -6.69 13.65 3.26
C TYR A 149 -6.31 14.88 4.09
N THR A 150 -6.03 14.66 5.38
CA THR A 150 -5.74 15.69 6.39
C THR A 150 -4.25 16.07 6.42
N TYR A 151 -3.66 16.31 5.26
CA TYR A 151 -2.33 16.93 5.24
C TYR A 151 -2.46 18.33 5.87
N ALA A 152 -1.56 18.72 6.76
CA ALA A 152 -1.65 19.97 7.54
C ALA A 152 -2.64 20.04 8.71
N TYR A 153 -3.36 18.96 9.02
CA TYR A 153 -4.17 18.90 10.25
C TYR A 153 -3.82 17.67 11.08
N ASP A 154 -3.37 17.90 12.30
CA ASP A 154 -3.20 16.86 13.31
C ASP A 154 -4.55 16.58 13.99
N LYS A 155 -4.93 15.31 14.08
CA LYS A 155 -6.18 14.90 14.70
C LYS A 155 -5.96 14.66 16.20
N VAL A 156 -6.36 15.63 17.02
CA VAL A 156 -6.32 15.53 18.48
C VAL A 156 -7.75 15.32 18.99
N GLY A 157 -8.18 14.06 19.07
CA GLY A 157 -9.57 13.72 19.40
C GLY A 157 -10.56 13.99 18.25
N PRO A 158 -11.69 14.69 18.49
CA PRO A 158 -12.63 15.08 17.44
C PRO A 158 -12.24 16.37 16.69
N GLU A 159 -11.18 17.07 17.12
CA GLU A 159 -10.78 18.37 16.57
C GLU A 159 -9.58 18.25 15.61
N TYR A 160 -9.57 19.13 14.60
CA TYR A 160 -8.47 19.29 13.65
C TYR A 160 -7.59 20.47 14.06
N VAL A 161 -6.35 20.20 14.45
CA VAL A 161 -5.37 21.22 14.84
C VAL A 161 -4.42 21.47 13.68
N ILE A 162 -4.19 22.73 13.31
CA ILE A 162 -3.30 23.08 12.20
C ILE A 162 -1.84 22.75 12.55
N ASN A 163 -1.18 22.03 11.66
CA ASN A 163 0.28 21.90 11.65
C ASN A 163 0.86 22.97 10.72
N GLU A 164 1.44 24.04 11.29
CA GLU A 164 1.84 25.22 10.50
C GLU A 164 2.88 24.93 9.42
N GLU A 165 3.82 24.00 9.62
CA GLU A 165 4.82 23.64 8.60
C GLU A 165 4.15 23.02 7.36
N GLN A 166 3.20 22.12 7.60
CA GLN A 166 2.44 21.48 6.54
C GLN A 166 1.40 22.45 5.95
N ALA A 167 0.83 23.36 6.74
CA ALA A 167 -0.13 24.35 6.29
C ALA A 167 0.53 25.38 5.37
N GLU A 168 1.76 25.80 5.66
CA GLU A 168 2.57 26.61 4.75
C GLU A 168 2.75 25.91 3.40
N THR A 169 2.98 24.60 3.42
CA THR A 169 3.08 23.80 2.19
C THR A 169 1.77 23.77 1.40
N VAL A 170 0.63 23.67 2.10
CA VAL A 170 -0.70 23.76 1.46
C VAL A 170 -0.91 25.15 0.84
N ARG A 171 -0.67 26.24 1.58
CA ARG A 171 -0.78 27.62 1.05
C ARG A 171 0.09 27.78 -0.21
N ARG A 172 1.33 27.32 -0.15
CA ARG A 172 2.28 27.31 -1.27
C ARG A 172 1.76 26.54 -2.49
N ILE A 173 1.12 25.39 -2.30
CA ILE A 173 0.51 24.59 -3.38
C ILE A 173 -0.59 25.39 -4.09
N PHE A 174 -1.46 26.06 -3.32
CA PHE A 174 -2.52 26.90 -3.88
C PHE A 174 -1.94 28.10 -4.65
N ASP A 175 -0.95 28.80 -4.09
CA ASP A 175 -0.28 29.92 -4.75
C ASP A 175 0.38 29.52 -6.07
N LEU A 176 1.13 28.41 -6.06
CA LEU A 176 1.80 27.92 -7.25
C LEU A 176 0.79 27.51 -8.33
N TYR A 177 -0.35 26.93 -7.96
CA TYR A 177 -1.41 26.58 -8.90
C TYR A 177 -2.10 27.83 -9.49
N LEU A 178 -2.39 28.82 -8.64
CA LEU A 178 -2.95 30.11 -9.06
C LEU A 178 -1.99 30.88 -9.98
N ALA A 179 -0.68 30.74 -9.78
CA ALA A 179 0.37 31.23 -10.69
C ALA A 179 0.45 30.46 -12.04
N GLY A 180 -0.46 29.51 -12.29
CA GLY A 180 -0.57 28.79 -13.56
C GLY A 180 0.27 27.52 -13.66
N ASN A 181 0.96 27.10 -12.59
CA ASN A 181 1.77 25.88 -12.64
C ASN A 181 0.89 24.63 -12.63
N GLY A 182 1.22 23.65 -13.49
CA GLY A 182 0.55 22.34 -13.50
C GLY A 182 1.03 21.42 -12.38
N TYR A 183 0.26 20.36 -12.08
CA TYR A 183 0.53 19.44 -10.96
C TYR A 183 1.96 18.90 -10.90
N HIS A 184 2.52 18.49 -12.05
CA HIS A 184 3.91 17.99 -12.11
C HIS A 184 4.96 19.06 -11.81
N LYS A 185 4.70 20.32 -12.17
CA LYS A 185 5.63 21.42 -11.91
C LYS A 185 5.61 21.79 -10.42
N ILE A 186 4.42 21.82 -9.83
CA ILE A 186 4.25 22.02 -8.38
C ILE A 186 4.96 20.90 -7.61
N MET A 187 4.71 19.63 -7.98
CA MET A 187 5.37 18.47 -7.38
C MET A 187 6.90 18.60 -7.37
N LYS A 188 7.52 18.91 -8.52
CA LYS A 188 8.97 19.10 -8.61
C LYS A 188 9.48 20.29 -7.79
N GLN A 189 8.70 21.37 -7.72
CA GLN A 189 9.05 22.54 -6.92
C GLN A 189 9.06 22.21 -5.43
N LEU A 190 8.07 21.46 -4.94
CA LEU A 190 8.00 21.00 -3.55
C LEU A 190 9.16 20.08 -3.18
N GLU A 191 9.51 19.14 -4.07
CA GLU A 191 10.69 18.26 -3.88
C GLU A 191 11.99 19.07 -3.82
N LYS A 192 12.14 20.08 -4.69
CA LYS A 192 13.31 20.97 -4.71
C LYS A 192 13.40 21.85 -3.46
N GLU A 193 12.26 22.26 -2.91
CA GLU A 193 12.16 23.00 -1.64
C GLU A 193 12.34 22.09 -0.42
N GLY A 194 12.51 20.77 -0.60
CA GLY A 194 12.74 19.81 0.47
C GLY A 194 11.51 19.51 1.36
N ARG A 195 10.31 19.92 0.92
CA ARG A 195 9.06 19.74 1.68
C ARG A 195 8.67 18.26 1.72
N ARG A 196 8.21 17.78 2.87
CA ARG A 196 7.84 16.37 3.08
C ARG A 196 6.33 16.15 2.94
N THR A 197 5.95 14.99 2.43
CA THR A 197 4.54 14.54 2.37
C THR A 197 4.01 14.19 3.76
N ALA A 198 2.69 13.95 3.89
CA ALA A 198 2.03 13.54 5.14
C ALA A 198 2.71 12.33 5.83
N MET A 199 3.29 11.42 5.05
CA MET A 199 3.95 10.20 5.54
C MET A 199 5.47 10.41 5.75
N GLY A 200 5.95 11.65 5.74
CA GLY A 200 7.38 11.97 5.89
C GLY A 200 8.25 11.67 4.66
N LYS A 201 7.66 11.25 3.52
CA LYS A 201 8.41 10.95 2.29
C LYS A 201 8.86 12.22 1.58
N THR A 202 10.04 12.17 0.98
CA THR A 202 10.65 13.25 0.19
C THR A 202 10.11 13.35 -1.23
N MET A 203 9.67 12.23 -1.83
CA MET A 203 9.05 12.23 -3.15
C MET A 203 7.55 12.57 -3.09
N TRP A 204 7.14 13.51 -3.93
CA TRP A 204 5.75 13.90 -4.08
C TRP A 204 5.10 13.19 -5.25
N HIS A 205 3.81 12.89 -5.14
CA HIS A 205 3.03 12.35 -6.24
C HIS A 205 2.08 13.42 -6.79
N TYR A 206 1.97 13.53 -8.13
CA TYR A 206 1.11 14.53 -8.77
C TYR A 206 -0.36 14.41 -8.34
N ALA A 207 -0.84 13.17 -8.08
CA ALA A 207 -2.20 12.95 -7.61
C ALA A 207 -2.41 13.50 -6.19
N THR A 208 -1.38 13.47 -5.34
CA THR A 208 -1.44 14.06 -4.00
C THR A 208 -1.65 15.57 -4.07
N VAL A 209 -0.91 16.26 -4.95
CA VAL A 209 -1.11 17.70 -5.22
C VAL A 209 -2.54 17.95 -5.72
N GLY A 210 -3.03 17.12 -6.63
CA GLY A 210 -4.40 17.20 -7.13
C GLY A 210 -5.47 16.95 -6.06
N HIS A 211 -5.24 16.05 -5.11
CA HIS A 211 -6.14 15.80 -3.98
C HIS A 211 -6.16 16.99 -3.02
N ILE A 212 -5.00 17.59 -2.71
CA ILE A 212 -4.90 18.77 -1.84
C ILE A 212 -5.73 19.91 -2.41
N LEU A 213 -5.52 20.23 -3.69
CA LEU A 213 -6.22 21.34 -4.35
C LEU A 213 -7.74 21.13 -4.47
N LYS A 214 -8.23 19.87 -4.42
CA LYS A 214 -9.67 19.54 -4.50
C LYS A 214 -10.34 19.38 -3.13
N ASN A 215 -9.57 19.32 -2.05
CA ASN A 215 -10.11 19.03 -0.75
C ASN A 215 -10.72 20.30 -0.12
N ARG A 216 -12.04 20.27 0.10
CA ARG A 216 -12.82 21.33 0.75
C ARG A 216 -12.42 21.57 2.21
N LEU A 217 -11.77 20.59 2.86
CA LEU A 217 -11.25 20.73 4.21
C LEU A 217 -10.38 21.99 4.37
N TYR A 218 -9.59 22.34 3.34
CA TYR A 218 -8.69 23.49 3.42
C TYR A 218 -9.40 24.85 3.41
N CYS A 219 -10.66 24.91 2.95
CA CYS A 219 -11.48 26.13 2.97
C CYS A 219 -12.54 26.14 4.08
N GLY A 220 -12.44 25.23 5.06
CA GLY A 220 -13.37 25.18 6.22
C GLY A 220 -14.67 24.43 5.93
N GLU A 221 -14.75 23.63 4.87
CA GLU A 221 -15.93 22.84 4.51
C GLU A 221 -15.66 21.34 4.59
N LEU A 222 -16.62 20.57 5.09
CA LEU A 222 -16.59 19.11 5.16
C LEU A 222 -17.55 18.55 4.11
N GLU A 223 -17.08 17.61 3.28
CA GLU A 223 -17.89 16.96 2.25
C GLU A 223 -18.06 15.47 2.60
N TYR A 224 -19.30 15.07 2.84
CA TYR A 224 -19.70 13.71 3.15
C TYR A 224 -20.17 12.95 1.90
N ARG A 225 -20.19 11.62 2.00
CA ARG A 225 -20.66 10.70 0.94
C ARG A 225 -19.90 10.80 -0.39
N LYS A 226 -18.58 11.04 -0.33
CA LYS A 226 -17.68 10.96 -1.51
C LYS A 226 -17.64 9.55 -2.11
N GLU A 227 -17.76 8.55 -1.25
CA GLU A 227 -17.81 7.12 -1.58
C GLU A 227 -18.95 6.48 -0.80
N TYR A 228 -19.51 5.41 -1.35
CA TYR A 228 -20.54 4.61 -0.72
C TYR A 228 -20.25 3.12 -0.93
N VAL A 229 -20.87 2.26 -0.13
CA VAL A 229 -20.77 0.81 -0.29
C VAL A 229 -22.10 0.36 -0.92
N PRO A 230 -22.10 -0.05 -2.21
CA PRO A 230 -23.34 -0.47 -2.87
C PRO A 230 -23.90 -1.77 -2.28
N ASP A 231 -23.02 -2.68 -1.87
CA ASP A 231 -23.37 -3.98 -1.28
C ASP A 231 -22.62 -4.18 0.04
N TYR A 232 -23.37 -4.37 1.11
CA TYR A 232 -22.86 -4.58 2.46
C TYR A 232 -22.10 -5.91 2.62
N LEU A 233 -22.38 -6.91 1.76
CA LEU A 233 -21.70 -8.21 1.77
C LEU A 233 -20.31 -8.10 1.11
N GLU A 234 -20.21 -7.37 0.00
CA GLU A 234 -18.94 -7.26 -0.74
C GLU A 234 -17.94 -6.30 -0.08
N GLN A 235 -18.42 -5.38 0.78
CA GLN A 235 -17.63 -4.32 1.44
C GLN A 235 -16.74 -3.47 0.49
N LYS A 236 -17.00 -3.54 -0.82
CA LYS A 236 -16.29 -2.77 -1.84
C LYS A 236 -16.88 -1.37 -1.92
N ARG A 237 -16.00 -0.38 -1.80
CA ARG A 237 -16.37 1.03 -1.88
C ARG A 237 -16.44 1.46 -3.34
N ALA A 238 -17.52 2.13 -3.71
CA ALA A 238 -17.70 2.77 -5.00
C ALA A 238 -17.68 4.30 -4.84
N LYS A 239 -17.15 5.00 -5.85
CA LYS A 239 -17.20 6.47 -5.88
C LYS A 239 -18.61 6.93 -6.17
N ASN A 240 -19.10 7.90 -5.39
CA ASN A 240 -20.41 8.51 -5.61
C ASN A 240 -20.33 9.52 -6.77
N LYS A 241 -20.91 9.17 -7.92
CA LYS A 241 -21.06 9.99 -9.12
C LYS A 241 -22.43 10.65 -9.24
N GLY A 242 -23.27 10.53 -8.21
CA GLY A 242 -24.64 11.07 -8.17
C GLY A 242 -25.67 10.06 -7.66
N GLU A 243 -25.25 8.87 -7.26
CA GLU A 243 -26.12 7.83 -6.70
C GLU A 243 -26.63 8.21 -5.30
N LEU A 244 -25.88 9.01 -4.55
CA LEU A 244 -26.31 9.61 -3.29
C LEU A 244 -26.08 11.12 -3.31
N GLU A 245 -26.95 11.88 -2.66
CA GLU A 245 -26.73 13.31 -2.50
C GLU A 245 -25.48 13.57 -1.66
N ARG A 246 -24.59 14.42 -2.18
CA ARG A 246 -23.38 14.86 -1.48
C ARG A 246 -23.74 15.99 -0.53
N VAL A 247 -23.42 15.80 0.74
CA VAL A 247 -23.71 16.79 1.79
C VAL A 247 -22.44 17.59 2.08
N ILE A 248 -22.53 18.91 1.96
CA ILE A 248 -21.45 19.85 2.30
C ILE A 248 -21.87 20.63 3.53
N VAL A 249 -21.05 20.59 4.58
CA VAL A 249 -21.30 21.24 5.88
C VAL A 249 -20.14 22.17 6.21
N GLU A 250 -20.39 23.29 6.89
CA GLU A 250 -19.33 24.12 7.43
C GLU A 250 -18.63 23.42 8.60
N GLY A 251 -17.31 23.23 8.49
CA GLY A 251 -16.49 22.64 9.53
C GLY A 251 -16.21 23.64 10.65
N LYS A 252 -15.98 23.12 11.86
CA LYS A 252 -15.60 23.92 13.04
C LYS A 252 -14.09 24.21 13.10
N HIS A 253 -13.30 23.65 12.19
CA HIS A 253 -11.84 23.80 12.17
C HIS A 253 -11.41 25.09 11.48
N GLN A 254 -10.22 25.57 11.83
CA GLN A 254 -9.64 26.76 11.23
C GLN A 254 -9.26 26.49 9.76
N PRO A 255 -9.74 27.30 8.78
CA PRO A 255 -9.38 27.12 7.37
C PRO A 255 -7.94 27.57 7.09
N ILE A 256 -7.27 26.89 6.14
CA ILE A 256 -5.91 27.23 5.70
C ILE A 256 -5.94 28.20 4.51
N VAL A 257 -6.96 28.09 3.66
CA VAL A 257 -7.17 28.84 2.42
C VAL A 257 -8.54 29.49 2.45
N THR A 258 -8.70 30.67 1.85
CA THR A 258 -10.02 31.32 1.78
C THR A 258 -10.95 30.58 0.81
N LYS A 259 -12.26 30.66 1.04
CA LYS A 259 -13.27 30.11 0.12
C LYS A 259 -13.15 30.70 -1.28
N GLU A 260 -12.74 31.97 -1.38
CA GLU A 260 -12.52 32.65 -2.66
C GLU A 260 -11.35 32.06 -3.45
N GLU A 261 -10.20 31.85 -2.81
CA GLU A 261 -9.04 31.22 -3.43
C GLU A 261 -9.35 29.80 -3.89
N PHE A 262 -10.03 29.01 -3.04
CA PHE A 262 -10.48 27.68 -3.38
C PHE A 262 -11.41 27.70 -4.60
N GLY A 263 -12.39 28.60 -4.63
CA GLY A 263 -13.30 28.78 -5.75
C GLY A 263 -12.57 29.13 -7.06
N ARG A 264 -11.56 30.01 -7.02
CA ARG A 264 -10.73 30.34 -8.20
C ARG A 264 -9.96 29.11 -8.70
N VAL A 265 -9.37 28.32 -7.81
CA VAL A 265 -8.68 27.08 -8.15
C VAL A 265 -9.63 26.08 -8.82
N GLN A 266 -10.82 25.86 -8.24
CA GLN A 266 -11.82 24.94 -8.82
C GLN A 266 -12.28 25.42 -10.21
N LYS A 267 -12.49 26.72 -10.40
CA LYS A 267 -12.86 27.28 -11.70
C LYS A 267 -11.76 27.05 -12.75
N MET A 268 -10.49 27.32 -12.40
CA MET A 268 -9.36 27.08 -13.30
C MET A 268 -9.21 25.58 -13.63
N MET A 269 -9.51 24.68 -12.69
CA MET A 269 -9.55 23.24 -12.96
C MET A 269 -10.67 22.87 -13.93
N ALA A 270 -11.89 23.36 -13.71
CA ALA A 270 -13.03 23.09 -14.58
C ALA A 270 -12.81 23.59 -16.01
N GLU A 271 -12.23 24.78 -16.17
CA GLU A 271 -11.87 25.34 -17.48
C GLU A 271 -10.84 24.46 -18.21
N LYS A 272 -9.78 24.02 -17.51
CA LYS A 272 -8.78 23.10 -18.07
C LYS A 272 -9.39 21.74 -18.42
N ASP A 273 -10.26 21.20 -17.58
CA ASP A 273 -10.94 19.92 -17.82
C ASP A 273 -11.91 20.01 -19.01
N ALA A 274 -12.61 21.14 -19.19
CA ALA A 274 -13.47 21.38 -20.36
C ALA A 274 -12.65 21.47 -21.67
N GLN A 275 -11.53 22.19 -21.65
CA GLN A 275 -10.60 22.26 -22.79
C GLN A 275 -9.98 20.89 -23.12
N MET A 276 -9.67 20.09 -22.10
CA MET A 276 -9.09 18.74 -22.25
C MET A 276 -10.15 17.68 -22.61
N GLY A 277 -11.40 17.85 -22.19
CA GLY A 277 -12.52 16.96 -22.52
C GLY A 277 -12.78 16.88 -24.02
N GLN A 278 -12.54 17.98 -24.75
CA GLN A 278 -12.55 18.01 -26.21
C GLN A 278 -11.39 17.20 -26.83
N ARG A 279 -10.23 17.13 -26.17
CA ARG A 279 -9.05 16.33 -26.59
C ARG A 279 -9.11 14.86 -26.16
N ARG A 280 -9.84 14.54 -25.08
CA ARG A 280 -9.99 13.18 -24.50
C ARG A 280 -10.88 12.23 -25.31
N LYS A 281 -11.46 12.66 -26.44
CA LYS A 281 -12.14 11.75 -27.38
C LYS A 281 -11.23 10.64 -27.92
N ASN A 282 -9.91 10.82 -27.83
CA ASN A 282 -8.95 9.72 -27.95
C ASN A 282 -8.85 8.99 -26.61
N LYS A 283 -9.91 8.26 -26.23
CA LYS A 283 -9.82 7.22 -25.19
C LYS A 283 -8.68 6.30 -25.58
N GLY A 284 -7.84 5.96 -24.61
CA GLY A 284 -6.62 5.17 -24.78
C GLY A 284 -6.82 4.04 -25.79
N VAL A 285 -6.30 4.26 -27.00
CA VAL A 285 -6.09 3.20 -27.96
C VAL A 285 -5.20 2.21 -27.22
N HIS A 286 -5.70 1.00 -26.98
CA HIS A 286 -4.81 -0.13 -26.73
C HIS A 286 -3.78 -0.04 -27.85
N SER A 287 -2.54 0.31 -27.54
CA SER A 287 -1.57 0.33 -28.63
C SER A 287 -1.36 -1.11 -29.01
N ASP A 288 -1.61 -1.39 -30.26
CA ASP A 288 -1.31 -2.68 -30.88
C ASP A 288 0.21 -2.99 -30.85
N ASP A 289 1.02 -1.97 -30.55
CA ASP A 289 2.48 -2.02 -30.47
C ASP A 289 3.02 -3.25 -29.73
N LEU A 290 3.74 -4.08 -30.50
CA LEU A 290 4.35 -5.33 -30.09
C LEU A 290 5.13 -5.20 -28.77
N TRP A 291 6.07 -4.25 -28.74
CA TRP A 291 7.00 -4.14 -27.63
C TRP A 291 6.35 -3.60 -26.36
N ARG A 292 5.25 -2.83 -26.44
CA ARG A 292 4.45 -2.49 -25.24
C ARG A 292 3.81 -3.70 -24.59
N ARG A 293 3.43 -4.72 -25.37
CA ARG A 293 2.88 -5.98 -24.85
C ARG A 293 3.99 -6.85 -24.26
N LYS A 294 5.13 -6.94 -24.95
CA LYS A 294 6.22 -7.89 -24.63
C LYS A 294 7.34 -7.37 -23.74
N MET A 295 7.51 -6.07 -23.51
CA MET A 295 8.57 -5.57 -22.63
C MET A 295 8.11 -5.41 -21.19
N ARG A 296 8.96 -5.84 -20.25
CA ARG A 296 8.84 -5.56 -18.82
C ARG A 296 10.15 -5.03 -18.27
N CYS A 297 10.06 -4.03 -17.41
CA CYS A 297 11.21 -3.48 -16.73
C CYS A 297 11.56 -4.36 -15.51
N GLN A 298 12.84 -4.39 -15.10
CA GLN A 298 13.27 -5.00 -13.82
C GLN A 298 12.48 -4.51 -12.60
N CYS A 299 11.86 -3.32 -12.67
CA CYS A 299 11.00 -2.80 -11.60
C CYS A 299 9.53 -3.29 -11.68
N GLY A 300 9.25 -4.32 -12.49
CA GLY A 300 7.93 -4.93 -12.68
C GLY A 300 6.94 -4.13 -13.56
N HIS A 301 7.29 -2.91 -13.97
CA HIS A 301 6.40 -2.06 -14.74
C HIS A 301 6.56 -2.27 -16.25
N ALA A 302 5.47 -2.10 -17.01
CA ALA A 302 5.49 -2.08 -18.47
C ALA A 302 6.14 -0.79 -19.03
N PHE A 303 6.46 -0.80 -20.32
CA PHE A 303 6.97 0.37 -21.03
C PHE A 303 5.87 1.15 -21.74
N ALA A 304 5.99 2.48 -21.74
CA ALA A 304 5.16 3.38 -22.53
C ALA A 304 5.93 3.83 -23.78
N LYS A 305 5.29 3.72 -24.95
CA LYS A 305 5.82 4.27 -26.22
C LYS A 305 5.55 5.77 -26.26
N THR A 306 6.61 6.55 -26.34
CA THR A 306 6.58 8.02 -26.34
C THR A 306 7.25 8.56 -27.59
N LYS A 307 6.73 9.67 -28.13
CA LYS A 307 7.32 10.34 -29.28
C LYS A 307 8.67 10.93 -28.87
N TRP A 308 9.70 10.65 -29.67
CA TRP A 308 11.07 11.12 -29.42
C TRP A 308 11.39 12.37 -30.24
N HIS A 309 11.49 12.22 -31.57
CA HIS A 309 11.67 13.33 -32.50
C HIS A 309 10.66 13.22 -33.65
N THR A 310 10.04 14.36 -33.97
CA THR A 310 9.29 14.54 -35.20
C THR A 310 10.25 15.09 -36.24
N LYS A 311 10.54 14.32 -37.29
CA LYS A 311 11.21 14.83 -38.49
C LYS A 311 10.15 15.22 -39.52
N THR A 312 10.57 15.87 -40.61
CA THR A 312 9.68 16.37 -41.67
C THR A 312 8.74 15.29 -42.20
N ASP A 313 9.22 14.04 -42.33
CA ASP A 313 8.47 12.96 -43.00
C ASP A 313 8.04 11.81 -42.07
N PHE A 314 8.54 11.73 -40.83
CA PHE A 314 8.18 10.65 -39.91
C PHE A 314 8.48 10.97 -38.44
N ILE A 315 7.83 10.21 -37.54
CA ILE A 315 7.98 10.33 -36.08
C ILE A 315 8.80 9.15 -35.57
N THR A 316 9.84 9.44 -34.79
CA THR A 316 10.59 8.42 -34.05
C THR A 316 9.99 8.21 -32.67
N TYR A 317 10.08 6.98 -32.16
CA TYR A 317 9.56 6.61 -30.87
C TYR A 317 10.64 6.09 -29.93
N THR A 318 10.39 6.20 -28.63
CA THR A 318 11.17 5.57 -27.58
C THR A 318 10.25 4.97 -26.53
N TYR A 319 10.68 3.84 -26.01
CA TYR A 319 10.11 3.15 -24.88
C TYR A 319 10.71 3.66 -23.59
N LYS A 320 9.82 4.05 -22.68
CA LYS A 320 10.17 4.53 -21.35
C LYS A 320 9.40 3.74 -20.31
N CYS A 321 10.08 3.27 -19.27
CA CYS A 321 9.43 2.57 -18.17
C CYS A 321 8.28 3.42 -17.59
N TYR A 322 7.12 2.81 -17.36
CA TYR A 322 5.93 3.53 -16.88
C TYR A 322 6.18 4.23 -15.54
N ASP A 323 6.94 3.64 -14.63
CA ASP A 323 7.28 4.29 -13.37
C ASP A 323 8.09 5.59 -13.58
N GLN A 324 9.02 5.62 -14.53
CA GLN A 324 9.77 6.83 -14.87
C GLN A 324 8.91 7.94 -15.48
N THR A 325 7.70 7.64 -15.98
CA THR A 325 6.75 8.68 -16.42
C THR A 325 6.24 9.50 -15.24
N ARG A 326 6.15 8.86 -14.07
CA ARG A 326 5.68 9.40 -12.80
C ARG A 326 6.82 10.04 -12.00
N THR A 327 7.91 9.31 -11.80
CA THR A 327 9.07 9.74 -10.98
C THR A 327 10.05 10.64 -11.76
N GLY A 328 10.13 10.46 -13.08
CA GLY A 328 11.15 11.07 -13.94
C GLY A 328 12.33 10.13 -14.17
N THR A 329 13.07 10.33 -15.26
CA THR A 329 14.32 9.59 -15.51
C THR A 329 15.44 10.12 -14.62
N ILE A 330 16.46 9.31 -14.34
CA ILE A 330 17.64 9.72 -13.56
C ILE A 330 18.24 11.01 -14.14
N ALA A 331 18.51 11.03 -15.46
CA ALA A 331 19.06 12.21 -16.13
C ALA A 331 18.19 13.46 -15.96
N ALA A 332 16.86 13.31 -16.02
CA ALA A 332 15.94 14.43 -15.81
C ALA A 332 15.92 14.88 -14.34
N ARG A 333 16.01 13.97 -13.37
CA ARG A 333 16.02 14.31 -11.94
C ARG A 333 17.32 15.01 -11.56
N LEU A 334 18.47 14.50 -12.00
CA LEU A 334 19.77 15.15 -11.82
C LEU A 334 19.79 16.57 -12.42
N LYS A 335 19.29 16.75 -13.65
CA LYS A 335 19.19 18.08 -14.28
C LYS A 335 18.35 19.07 -13.48
N ASN A 336 17.37 18.60 -12.72
CA ASN A 336 16.49 19.43 -11.90
C ASN A 336 16.93 19.52 -10.42
N GLY A 337 18.06 18.90 -10.05
CA GLY A 337 18.54 18.86 -8.66
C GLY A 337 17.64 18.04 -7.72
N LEU A 338 17.00 17.00 -8.23
CA LEU A 338 16.08 16.13 -7.48
C LEU A 338 16.76 14.83 -7.07
N SER A 339 16.38 14.25 -5.92
CA SER A 339 16.92 12.98 -5.42
C SER A 339 16.68 11.82 -6.41
N ILE A 340 17.64 10.92 -6.56
CA ILE A 340 17.58 9.73 -7.43
C ILE A 340 17.20 8.44 -6.68
N GLU A 341 16.91 8.56 -5.39
CA GLU A 341 16.56 7.43 -4.53
C GLU A 341 15.17 6.88 -4.90
N ASN A 342 15.03 5.55 -4.95
CA ASN A 342 13.79 4.85 -5.34
C ASN A 342 13.26 5.20 -6.75
N VAL A 343 14.17 5.56 -7.66
CA VAL A 343 13.84 5.84 -9.07
C VAL A 343 14.29 4.67 -9.93
N CYS A 344 13.41 4.22 -10.83
CA CYS A 344 13.75 3.19 -11.80
C CYS A 344 14.93 3.61 -12.67
N ARG A 345 15.95 2.74 -12.76
CA ARG A 345 17.21 2.98 -13.47
C ARG A 345 17.23 2.49 -14.92
N SER A 346 16.13 1.87 -15.36
CA SER A 346 16.04 1.31 -16.70
C SER A 346 16.30 2.35 -17.80
N PRO A 347 17.03 1.98 -18.87
CA PRO A 347 17.36 2.90 -19.94
C PRO A 347 16.12 3.31 -20.75
N LEU A 348 16.24 4.44 -21.45
CA LEU A 348 15.31 4.78 -22.52
C LEU A 348 15.69 3.96 -23.76
N VAL A 349 14.78 3.11 -24.20
CA VAL A 349 15.05 2.21 -25.34
C VAL A 349 14.41 2.81 -26.58
N GLN A 350 15.19 3.10 -27.61
CA GLN A 350 14.65 3.64 -28.86
C GLN A 350 14.01 2.52 -29.67
N ASP A 351 12.97 2.85 -30.42
CA ASP A 351 12.13 1.86 -31.11
C ASP A 351 12.94 0.97 -32.06
N TRP A 352 13.80 1.55 -32.91
CA TRP A 352 14.69 0.78 -33.78
C TRP A 352 15.63 -0.18 -33.04
N LYS A 353 16.08 0.14 -31.81
CA LYS A 353 16.98 -0.74 -31.05
C LYS A 353 16.31 -2.07 -30.73
N MET A 354 15.00 -2.04 -30.47
CA MET A 354 14.22 -3.26 -30.24
C MET A 354 14.18 -4.12 -31.50
N TYR A 355 13.90 -3.53 -32.66
CA TYR A 355 13.90 -4.26 -33.93
C TYR A 355 15.29 -4.82 -34.28
N THR A 356 16.36 -4.03 -34.11
CA THR A 356 17.73 -4.53 -34.35
C THR A 356 18.09 -5.68 -33.42
N MET A 357 17.76 -5.58 -32.12
CA MET A 357 17.99 -6.67 -31.18
C MET A 357 17.15 -7.90 -31.54
N ALA A 358 15.88 -7.75 -31.90
CA ALA A 358 15.00 -8.84 -32.30
C ALA A 358 15.55 -9.60 -33.50
N GLN A 359 15.91 -8.89 -34.57
CA GLN A 359 16.53 -9.47 -35.76
C GLN A 359 17.78 -10.26 -35.37
N LYS A 360 18.67 -9.67 -34.57
CA LYS A 360 19.93 -10.31 -34.18
C LYS A 360 19.73 -11.55 -33.32
N VAL A 361 18.76 -11.52 -32.40
CA VAL A 361 18.39 -12.67 -31.56
C VAL A 361 17.82 -13.79 -32.42
N LEU A 362 16.93 -13.49 -33.35
CA LEU A 362 16.30 -14.50 -34.19
C LEU A 362 17.31 -15.10 -35.19
N HIS A 363 18.14 -14.28 -35.85
CA HIS A 363 19.23 -14.78 -36.70
C HIS A 363 20.22 -15.65 -35.92
N ALA A 364 20.58 -15.26 -34.69
CA ALA A 364 21.48 -16.06 -33.86
C ALA A 364 20.93 -17.45 -33.49
N VAL A 365 19.62 -17.66 -33.63
CA VAL A 365 18.94 -18.93 -33.29
C VAL A 365 18.57 -19.70 -34.56
N PHE A 366 18.09 -19.02 -35.60
CA PHE A 366 17.50 -19.64 -36.79
C PHE A 366 18.43 -19.74 -38.01
N ASP A 367 19.52 -18.96 -38.08
CA ASP A 367 20.43 -19.00 -39.25
C ASP A 367 21.20 -20.33 -39.35
N ASP A 368 21.51 -20.95 -38.20
CA ASP A 368 22.21 -22.23 -38.11
C ASP A 368 21.43 -23.22 -37.25
N PRO A 369 20.44 -23.93 -37.83
CA PRO A 369 19.60 -24.83 -37.06
C PRO A 369 20.36 -26.01 -36.43
N GLU A 370 21.34 -26.57 -37.15
CA GLU A 370 22.11 -27.71 -36.63
C GLU A 370 23.05 -27.26 -35.52
N GLY A 371 23.74 -26.13 -35.69
CA GLY A 371 24.60 -25.54 -34.66
C GLY A 371 23.83 -25.08 -33.43
N THR A 372 22.64 -24.48 -33.60
CA THR A 372 21.77 -24.08 -32.48
C THR A 372 21.28 -25.30 -31.68
N LEU A 373 20.94 -26.41 -32.35
CA LEU A 373 20.55 -27.64 -31.65
C LEU A 373 21.73 -28.28 -30.92
N LEU A 374 22.94 -28.21 -31.49
CA LEU A 374 24.16 -28.67 -30.83
C LEU A 374 24.54 -27.78 -29.64
N ASP A 375 24.49 -26.45 -29.79
CA ASP A 375 24.69 -25.47 -28.71
C ASP A 375 23.64 -25.70 -27.62
N ALA A 376 22.37 -25.89 -27.99
CA ALA A 376 21.29 -26.16 -27.04
C ALA A 376 21.51 -27.50 -26.35
N ALA A 377 21.84 -28.57 -27.07
CA ALA A 377 22.15 -29.87 -26.48
C ALA A 377 23.45 -29.87 -25.67
N ALA A 378 24.40 -28.97 -25.96
CA ALA A 378 25.62 -28.80 -25.16
C ALA A 378 25.33 -28.02 -23.88
N VAL A 379 24.50 -26.97 -23.95
CA VAL A 379 24.02 -26.19 -22.80
C VAL A 379 23.09 -27.03 -21.92
N LEU A 380 22.31 -27.94 -22.51
CA LEU A 380 21.26 -28.72 -21.84
C LEU A 380 21.63 -30.17 -21.55
N GLY A 381 22.64 -30.74 -22.23
CA GLY A 381 23.05 -32.15 -22.16
C GLY A 381 24.54 -32.41 -21.88
N CYS A 382 25.40 -31.40 -21.95
CA CYS A 382 26.80 -31.51 -21.51
C CYS A 382 27.03 -30.63 -20.28
N GLY A 383 27.64 -31.19 -19.24
CA GLY A 383 27.92 -30.53 -17.95
C GLY A 383 28.90 -29.36 -17.97
N ILE A 384 28.91 -28.51 -19.01
CA ILE A 384 29.67 -27.25 -19.07
C ILE A 384 28.79 -26.08 -18.60
N ALA A 385 27.45 -26.15 -18.74
CA ALA A 385 26.54 -25.33 -17.94
C ALA A 385 26.70 -25.60 -16.43
N GLY A 386 27.23 -26.78 -16.07
CA GLY A 386 27.58 -27.12 -14.69
C GLY A 386 28.71 -26.31 -14.07
N VAL A 387 29.42 -25.42 -14.78
CA VAL A 387 30.44 -24.55 -14.15
C VAL A 387 29.89 -23.16 -13.87
N GLU A 388 29.31 -22.46 -14.85
CA GLU A 388 28.75 -21.12 -14.62
C GLU A 388 27.37 -21.16 -13.95
N GLN A 389 26.49 -22.12 -14.31
CA GLN A 389 25.21 -22.29 -13.62
C GLN A 389 25.43 -22.85 -12.21
N SER A 390 26.46 -23.70 -11.98
CA SER A 390 26.80 -24.10 -10.60
C SER A 390 27.57 -23.02 -9.83
N GLU A 391 28.32 -22.14 -10.46
CA GLU A 391 28.93 -20.98 -9.78
C GLU A 391 27.84 -19.96 -9.41
N VAL A 392 26.89 -19.69 -10.30
CA VAL A 392 25.75 -18.82 -10.02
C VAL A 392 24.81 -19.44 -8.96
N LEU A 393 24.53 -20.74 -9.03
CA LEU A 393 23.75 -21.43 -8.00
C LEU A 393 24.51 -21.54 -6.68
N ARG A 394 25.83 -21.80 -6.68
CA ARG A 394 26.66 -21.76 -5.47
C ARG A 394 26.70 -20.36 -4.86
N ASP A 395 26.87 -19.33 -5.66
CA ASP A 395 26.87 -17.94 -5.20
C ASP A 395 25.48 -17.54 -4.68
N LYS A 396 24.39 -17.99 -5.32
CA LYS A 396 23.01 -17.80 -4.84
C LYS A 396 22.79 -18.51 -3.50
N GLU A 397 23.17 -19.78 -3.37
CA GLU A 397 23.09 -20.54 -2.12
C GLU A 397 23.94 -19.88 -1.02
N VAL A 398 25.13 -19.39 -1.34
CA VAL A 398 26.00 -18.67 -0.39
C VAL A 398 25.35 -17.36 0.07
N ILE A 399 24.71 -16.61 -0.84
CA ILE A 399 24.00 -15.37 -0.51
C ILE A 399 22.73 -15.66 0.30
N GLU A 400 21.97 -16.72 -0.02
CA GLU A 400 20.79 -17.16 0.73
C GLU A 400 21.16 -17.57 2.16
N GLU A 401 22.25 -18.33 2.35
CA GLU A 401 22.72 -18.73 3.68
C GLU A 401 23.24 -17.52 4.48
N GLN A 402 23.88 -16.55 3.82
CA GLN A 402 24.25 -15.27 4.43
C GLN A 402 23.01 -14.47 4.86
N LEU A 403 21.97 -14.43 4.03
CA LEU A 403 20.69 -13.78 4.33
C LEU A 403 20.02 -14.41 5.55
N LYS A 404 19.97 -15.74 5.60
CA LYS A 404 19.44 -16.49 6.74
C LYS A 404 20.21 -16.19 8.02
N LYS A 405 21.53 -16.09 7.95
CA LYS A 405 22.39 -15.76 9.09
C LYS A 405 22.16 -14.33 9.60
N GLU A 406 22.07 -13.35 8.71
CA GLU A 406 21.80 -11.95 9.09
C GLU A 406 20.36 -11.75 9.59
N ARG A 407 19.37 -12.45 9.01
CA ARG A 407 18.00 -12.51 9.55
C ARG A 407 17.95 -13.12 10.95
N GLY A 408 18.68 -14.21 11.19
CA GLY A 408 18.82 -14.80 12.52
C GLY A 408 19.51 -13.87 13.53
N ARG A 409 20.51 -13.07 13.09
CA ARG A 409 21.10 -12.01 13.93
C ARG A 409 20.10 -10.92 14.29
N TYR A 410 19.24 -10.54 13.35
CA TYR A 410 18.17 -9.57 13.58
C TYR A 410 17.16 -10.07 14.62
N GLU A 411 16.73 -11.33 14.50
CA GLU A 411 15.84 -11.98 15.48
C GLU A 411 16.50 -12.06 16.86
N THR A 412 17.77 -12.45 16.93
CA THR A 412 18.52 -12.49 18.20
C THR A 412 18.63 -11.10 18.84
N LEU A 413 18.88 -10.05 18.05
CA LEU A 413 18.91 -8.66 18.52
C LEU A 413 17.54 -8.20 19.05
N LEU A 414 16.45 -8.63 18.41
CA LEU A 414 15.09 -8.38 18.88
C LEU A 414 14.85 -9.06 20.22
N ASP A 415 15.20 -10.33 20.36
CA ASP A 415 15.03 -11.10 21.61
C ASP A 415 15.83 -10.48 22.76
N MET A 416 17.11 -10.14 22.54
CA MET A 416 17.94 -9.45 23.53
C MET A 416 17.34 -8.10 23.94
N ARG A 417 16.69 -7.37 23.01
CA ARG A 417 16.01 -6.11 23.34
C ARG A 417 14.72 -6.35 24.12
N MET A 418 13.94 -7.37 23.77
CA MET A 418 12.73 -7.77 24.49
C MET A 418 13.04 -8.19 25.94
N ASN A 419 14.20 -8.81 26.14
CA ASN A 419 14.71 -9.19 27.47
C ASN A 419 15.46 -8.05 28.20
N ASN A 420 15.53 -6.85 27.62
CA ASN A 420 16.26 -5.68 28.12
C ASN A 420 17.78 -5.92 28.36
N GLU A 421 18.39 -6.89 27.68
CA GLU A 421 19.82 -7.20 27.79
C GLU A 421 20.70 -6.15 27.10
N ILE A 422 20.12 -5.36 26.17
CA ILE A 422 20.81 -4.30 25.43
C ILE A 422 20.09 -2.94 25.50
N PRO A 423 20.84 -1.82 25.66
CA PRO A 423 20.29 -0.47 25.58
C PRO A 423 19.67 -0.12 24.22
N LYS A 424 18.73 0.83 24.22
CA LYS A 424 18.00 1.24 23.00
C LYS A 424 18.94 1.83 21.94
N GLU A 425 19.96 2.59 22.34
CA GLU A 425 20.90 3.19 21.38
C GLU A 425 21.76 2.10 20.69
N VAL A 426 22.18 1.08 21.46
CA VAL A 426 22.97 -0.03 20.94
C VAL A 426 22.14 -0.89 19.99
N PHE A 427 20.87 -1.16 20.35
CA PHE A 427 19.92 -1.85 19.49
C PHE A 427 19.70 -1.07 18.19
N SER A 428 19.40 0.23 18.25
CA SER A 428 19.13 1.03 17.05
C SER A 428 20.30 1.04 16.07
N ARG A 429 21.54 1.16 16.57
CA ARG A 429 22.75 1.12 15.74
C ARG A 429 22.95 -0.26 15.10
N LYS A 430 22.77 -1.34 15.87
CA LYS A 430 22.92 -2.72 15.36
C LYS A 430 21.80 -3.14 14.43
N GLN A 431 20.57 -2.67 14.68
CA GLN A 431 19.41 -2.86 13.83
C GLN A 431 19.65 -2.23 12.45
N GLN A 432 20.18 -1.01 12.42
CA GLN A 432 20.54 -0.34 11.18
C GLN A 432 21.65 -1.09 10.43
N GLU A 433 22.71 -1.50 11.12
CA GLU A 433 23.83 -2.25 10.53
C GLU A 433 23.39 -3.58 9.91
N VAL A 434 22.58 -4.37 10.63
CA VAL A 434 22.05 -5.65 10.12
C VAL A 434 21.02 -5.42 9.01
N GLY A 435 20.19 -4.38 9.14
CA GLY A 435 19.20 -4.00 8.12
C GLY A 435 19.84 -3.57 6.79
N GLU A 436 20.91 -2.77 6.83
CA GLU A 436 21.67 -2.37 5.64
C GLU A 436 22.29 -3.59 4.95
N ARG A 437 22.81 -4.55 5.73
CA ARG A 437 23.42 -5.78 5.20
C ARG A 437 22.40 -6.75 4.60
N ILE A 438 21.22 -6.87 5.20
CA ILE A 438 20.09 -7.61 4.63
C ILE A 438 19.66 -6.97 3.30
N ALA A 439 19.50 -5.64 3.26
CA ALA A 439 19.12 -4.93 2.04
C ALA A 439 20.16 -5.08 0.91
N GLU A 440 21.46 -5.03 1.25
CA GLU A 440 22.55 -5.28 0.31
C GLU A 440 22.49 -6.70 -0.26
N LEU A 441 22.32 -7.71 0.59
CA LEU A 441 22.24 -9.12 0.17
C LEU A 441 20.95 -9.40 -0.63
N GLU A 442 19.81 -8.81 -0.26
CA GLU A 442 18.56 -8.89 -1.03
C GLU A 442 18.69 -8.24 -2.40
N GLN A 443 19.37 -7.09 -2.48
CA GLN A 443 19.66 -6.43 -3.75
C GLN A 443 20.58 -7.28 -4.62
N ARG A 444 21.58 -7.94 -4.02
CA ARG A 444 22.49 -8.86 -4.70
C ARG A 444 21.76 -10.12 -5.18
N MET A 445 20.87 -10.67 -4.37
CA MET A 445 20.00 -11.80 -4.72
C MET A 445 19.05 -11.45 -5.88
N ALA A 446 18.51 -10.23 -5.90
CA ALA A 446 17.66 -9.73 -6.97
C ALA A 446 18.36 -9.64 -8.33
N GLN A 447 19.70 -9.56 -8.37
CA GLN A 447 20.47 -9.58 -9.63
C GLN A 447 20.39 -10.93 -10.35
N TYR A 448 20.18 -12.01 -9.59
CA TYR A 448 20.11 -13.39 -10.07
C TYR A 448 18.69 -13.84 -10.47
N GLY A 449 17.65 -13.04 -10.19
CA GLY A 449 16.26 -13.31 -10.57
C GLY A 449 15.64 -14.58 -9.97
N ASP A 450 14.39 -14.87 -10.34
CA ASP A 450 13.68 -16.14 -10.06
C ASP A 450 14.21 -17.27 -10.96
N VAL A 451 15.54 -17.47 -10.96
CA VAL A 451 16.14 -18.62 -11.63
C VAL A 451 15.95 -19.81 -10.69
N GLU A 452 14.87 -20.54 -10.91
CA GLU A 452 14.74 -21.91 -10.40
C GLU A 452 15.65 -22.83 -11.23
N PRO A 453 16.35 -23.80 -10.61
CA PRO A 453 17.07 -24.80 -11.36
C PRO A 453 16.06 -25.55 -12.23
N ALA A 454 16.20 -25.44 -13.55
CA ALA A 454 15.35 -26.17 -14.48
C ALA A 454 15.45 -27.67 -14.17
N THR A 455 14.31 -28.34 -13.98
CA THR A 455 14.35 -29.79 -13.75
C THR A 455 14.78 -30.48 -15.05
N GLU A 456 15.40 -31.66 -14.94
CA GLU A 456 15.81 -32.45 -16.13
C GLU A 456 14.62 -32.69 -17.09
N ALA A 457 13.40 -32.79 -16.56
CA ALA A 457 12.17 -32.91 -17.34
C ALA A 457 11.82 -31.64 -18.12
N ASP A 458 11.98 -30.45 -17.52
CA ASP A 458 11.73 -29.16 -18.19
C ASP A 458 12.74 -28.92 -19.31
N VAL A 459 14.00 -29.30 -19.08
CA VAL A 459 15.09 -29.19 -20.04
C VAL A 459 14.87 -30.10 -21.27
N SER A 460 14.47 -31.36 -21.04
CA SER A 460 14.14 -32.30 -22.12
C SER A 460 12.95 -31.82 -22.96
N GLY A 461 11.89 -31.32 -22.31
CA GLY A 461 10.71 -30.79 -23.01
C GLY A 461 11.03 -29.57 -23.87
N LYS A 462 11.93 -28.69 -23.41
CA LYS A 462 12.38 -27.52 -24.18
C LYS A 462 13.22 -27.89 -25.40
N LEU A 463 14.11 -28.87 -25.29
CA LEU A 463 14.86 -29.40 -26.44
C LEU A 463 13.93 -29.97 -27.52
N GLU A 464 12.93 -30.76 -27.12
CA GLU A 464 11.95 -31.31 -28.06
C GLU A 464 11.14 -30.23 -28.77
N ASN A 465 10.72 -29.19 -28.03
CA ASN A 465 9.98 -28.08 -28.60
C ASN A 465 10.84 -27.25 -29.55
N LEU A 466 12.11 -27.01 -29.19
CA LEU A 466 13.08 -26.35 -30.06
C LEU A 466 13.32 -27.15 -31.36
N GLN A 467 13.49 -28.48 -31.27
CA GLN A 467 13.61 -29.35 -32.44
C GLN A 467 12.40 -29.28 -33.37
N LYS A 468 11.17 -29.30 -32.80
CA LYS A 468 9.93 -29.15 -33.58
C LYS A 468 9.85 -27.78 -34.26
N LEU A 469 10.17 -26.72 -33.53
CA LEU A 469 10.19 -25.35 -34.02
C LEU A 469 11.11 -25.21 -35.24
N MET A 470 12.31 -25.78 -35.15
CA MET A 470 13.34 -25.68 -36.20
C MET A 470 13.00 -26.53 -37.42
N GLY A 471 12.32 -27.66 -37.24
CA GLY A 471 11.80 -28.46 -38.36
C GLY A 471 10.62 -27.82 -39.10
N GLN A 472 9.91 -26.89 -38.46
CA GLN A 472 8.76 -26.18 -39.04
C GLN A 472 9.08 -24.78 -39.56
N PHE A 473 10.26 -24.25 -39.22
CA PHE A 473 10.65 -22.89 -39.56
C PHE A 473 11.23 -22.78 -40.98
N SER A 474 10.83 -21.73 -41.70
CA SER A 474 11.40 -21.35 -42.99
C SER A 474 11.91 -19.91 -42.94
N MET A 475 13.16 -19.67 -43.35
CA MET A 475 13.74 -18.33 -43.37
C MET A 475 12.96 -17.39 -44.31
N PRO A 476 12.73 -16.12 -43.90
CA PRO A 476 12.16 -15.10 -44.77
C PRO A 476 13.01 -14.86 -46.03
N GLU A 477 12.36 -14.59 -47.17
CA GLU A 477 13.04 -14.41 -48.47
C GLU A 477 13.94 -13.17 -48.51
N ASP A 478 13.60 -12.13 -47.76
CA ASP A 478 14.36 -10.88 -47.63
C ASP A 478 15.40 -10.91 -46.50
N GLY A 479 15.42 -12.01 -45.73
CA GLY A 479 16.29 -12.19 -44.57
C GLY A 479 15.99 -11.23 -43.42
N GLU A 480 14.78 -10.66 -43.34
CA GLU A 480 14.34 -9.84 -42.21
C GLU A 480 13.05 -10.41 -41.60
N PHE A 481 13.06 -10.64 -40.29
CA PHE A 481 11.87 -11.07 -39.58
C PHE A 481 10.83 -9.94 -39.51
N SER A 482 9.59 -10.24 -39.87
CA SER A 482 8.45 -9.34 -39.75
C SER A 482 8.00 -9.14 -38.29
N GLU A 483 7.18 -8.11 -38.02
CA GLU A 483 6.64 -7.88 -36.67
C GLU A 483 5.76 -9.04 -36.17
N GLU A 484 5.06 -9.73 -37.09
CA GLU A 484 4.25 -10.92 -36.79
C GLU A 484 5.11 -12.11 -36.37
N GLU A 485 6.24 -12.32 -37.05
CA GLU A 485 7.21 -13.37 -36.70
C GLU A 485 7.91 -13.06 -35.38
N MET A 486 8.26 -11.79 -35.14
CA MET A 486 8.77 -11.37 -33.83
C MET A 486 7.73 -11.60 -32.73
N ASP A 487 6.43 -11.36 -32.99
CA ASP A 487 5.36 -11.63 -32.02
C ASP A 487 5.23 -13.12 -31.70
N LYS A 488 5.39 -13.96 -32.74
CA LYS A 488 5.29 -15.41 -32.66
C LYS A 488 6.44 -16.05 -31.88
N TYR A 489 7.69 -15.68 -32.18
CA TYR A 489 8.89 -16.34 -31.66
C TYR A 489 9.47 -15.73 -30.38
N VAL A 490 9.03 -14.54 -29.97
CA VAL A 490 9.49 -13.89 -28.73
C VAL A 490 8.35 -13.88 -27.73
N SER A 491 8.47 -14.57 -26.60
CA SER A 491 7.48 -14.50 -25.51
C SER A 491 7.54 -13.14 -24.79
N GLY A 492 8.75 -12.60 -24.61
CA GLY A 492 8.95 -11.40 -23.82
C GLY A 492 10.38 -10.87 -23.80
N VAL A 493 10.53 -9.64 -23.33
CA VAL A 493 11.84 -9.02 -23.07
C VAL A 493 11.84 -8.38 -21.68
N ARG A 494 12.76 -8.82 -20.82
CA ARG A 494 13.04 -8.17 -19.52
C ARG A 494 14.19 -7.19 -19.67
N VAL A 495 13.96 -5.94 -19.28
CA VAL A 495 14.91 -4.84 -19.47
C VAL A 495 15.52 -4.44 -18.11
N TYR A 496 16.84 -4.61 -18.00
CA TYR A 496 17.65 -4.22 -16.85
C TYR A 496 18.37 -2.88 -17.11
N GLU A 497 19.20 -2.44 -16.17
CA GLU A 497 20.01 -1.22 -16.34
C GLU A 497 21.13 -1.41 -17.38
N ASP A 498 21.71 -2.61 -17.45
CA ASP A 498 22.90 -2.96 -18.22
C ASP A 498 22.66 -4.03 -19.29
N ARG A 499 21.57 -4.80 -19.20
CA ARG A 499 21.28 -5.92 -20.12
C ARG A 499 19.80 -6.04 -20.52
N PHE A 500 19.57 -6.85 -21.55
CA PHE A 500 18.25 -7.21 -22.07
C PHE A 500 18.11 -8.73 -22.10
N GLU A 501 17.15 -9.28 -21.38
CA GLU A 501 16.87 -10.71 -21.38
C GLU A 501 15.70 -10.99 -22.32
N TRP A 502 15.95 -11.74 -23.39
CA TRP A 502 14.99 -12.12 -24.42
C TRP A 502 14.51 -13.54 -24.15
N LEU A 503 13.20 -13.69 -23.97
CA LEU A 503 12.54 -14.96 -23.72
C LEU A 503 11.93 -15.43 -25.04
N LEU A 504 12.43 -16.54 -25.57
CA LEU A 504 11.93 -17.13 -26.81
C LEU A 504 10.70 -17.99 -26.56
N ASN A 505 9.85 -18.06 -27.57
CA ASN A 505 8.67 -18.90 -27.57
C ASN A 505 8.97 -20.18 -28.37
N LEU A 506 9.22 -21.27 -27.65
CA LEU A 506 9.44 -22.59 -28.25
C LEU A 506 8.14 -23.29 -28.67
N SER A 507 6.97 -22.73 -28.32
CA SER A 507 5.66 -23.28 -28.68
C SER A 507 4.73 -22.17 -29.19
N PRO A 508 4.92 -21.75 -30.46
CA PRO A 508 4.16 -20.66 -31.07
C PRO A 508 2.64 -20.79 -30.97
N ASP A 509 2.13 -22.02 -31.01
CA ASP A 509 0.70 -22.32 -31.00
C ASP A 509 0.05 -22.16 -29.62
N ALA A 510 0.84 -22.06 -28.54
CA ALA A 510 0.35 -21.96 -27.17
C ALA A 510 -0.05 -20.53 -26.75
N GLY A 511 0.30 -19.51 -27.55
CA GLY A 511 -0.11 -18.13 -27.31
C GLY A 511 0.24 -17.62 -25.91
N GLY A 512 1.51 -17.66 -25.52
CA GLY A 512 1.97 -17.26 -24.18
C GLY A 512 2.46 -15.81 -24.11
N GLY A 513 2.05 -15.09 -23.07
CA GLY A 513 2.68 -13.84 -22.64
C GLY A 513 3.94 -14.09 -21.80
N LEU A 514 4.57 -13.01 -21.34
CA LEU A 514 5.72 -13.06 -20.40
C LEU A 514 5.50 -13.91 -19.16
N ASP A 515 4.26 -13.98 -18.69
CA ASP A 515 3.86 -14.69 -17.47
C ASP A 515 3.62 -16.20 -17.75
N ASP A 516 3.59 -16.60 -19.03
CA ASP A 516 3.35 -17.98 -19.48
C ASP A 516 4.64 -18.70 -19.93
N ALA A 517 5.80 -18.04 -19.84
CA ALA A 517 7.08 -18.54 -20.36
C ALA A 517 7.70 -19.71 -19.56
N GLY A 518 7.01 -20.23 -18.54
CA GLY A 518 7.53 -21.28 -17.65
C GLY A 518 8.83 -20.88 -16.94
N SER A 519 9.68 -21.86 -16.64
CA SER A 519 11.01 -21.64 -16.03
C SER A 519 12.06 -21.40 -17.13
N PRO A 520 12.44 -20.15 -17.45
CA PRO A 520 13.31 -19.84 -18.58
C PRO A 520 14.72 -20.43 -18.39
N VAL A 521 15.27 -21.03 -19.45
CA VAL A 521 16.62 -21.61 -19.41
C VAL A 521 17.55 -20.72 -20.23
N TYR A 522 18.67 -20.32 -19.63
CA TYR A 522 19.68 -19.53 -20.34
C TYR A 522 20.24 -20.32 -21.51
N PHE A 523 20.32 -19.67 -22.67
CA PHE A 523 20.83 -20.27 -23.90
C PHE A 523 22.16 -19.65 -24.31
N LYS A 524 22.17 -18.34 -24.61
CA LYS A 524 23.33 -17.67 -25.21
C LYS A 524 23.32 -16.17 -24.95
N LYS A 525 24.51 -15.59 -24.81
CA LYS A 525 24.72 -14.14 -24.77
C LYS A 525 25.19 -13.64 -26.14
N ILE A 526 24.58 -12.56 -26.60
CA ILE A 526 25.02 -11.82 -27.79
C ILE A 526 25.23 -10.35 -27.43
N THR A 527 26.14 -9.70 -28.16
CA THR A 527 26.39 -8.26 -28.02
C THR A 527 25.93 -7.56 -29.28
N VAL A 528 25.12 -6.50 -29.15
CA VAL A 528 24.78 -5.62 -30.27
C VAL A 528 25.79 -4.48 -30.30
N THR A 529 26.55 -4.43 -31.38
CA THR A 529 27.69 -3.53 -31.57
C THR A 529 27.29 -2.30 -32.39
N PRO A 530 28.09 -1.21 -32.34
CA PRO A 530 27.90 -0.05 -33.21
C PRO A 530 27.99 -0.34 -34.71
N ASP A 531 28.58 -1.46 -35.13
CA ASP A 531 28.61 -1.88 -36.54
C ASP A 531 27.26 -2.43 -37.00
N ASP A 532 26.57 -3.18 -36.14
CA ASP A 532 25.22 -3.69 -36.39
C ASP A 532 24.23 -2.54 -36.55
N GLU A 533 24.36 -1.49 -35.72
CA GLU A 533 23.60 -0.25 -35.84
C GLU A 533 23.83 0.44 -37.19
N ARG A 534 25.09 0.54 -37.62
CA ARG A 534 25.43 1.14 -38.92
C ARG A 534 24.87 0.32 -40.08
N ALA A 535 24.89 -1.01 -39.98
CA ALA A 535 24.26 -1.90 -40.96
C ALA A 535 22.74 -1.68 -41.02
N TRP A 536 22.08 -1.62 -39.85
CA TRP A 536 20.65 -1.34 -39.76
C TRP A 536 20.28 0.00 -40.40
N PHE A 537 21.02 1.08 -40.11
CA PHE A 537 20.75 2.40 -40.68
C PHE A 537 21.07 2.53 -42.17
N ARG A 538 21.95 1.69 -42.74
CA ARG A 538 22.15 1.62 -44.20
C ARG A 538 20.90 1.08 -44.89
N LYS A 539 20.26 0.06 -44.29
CA LYS A 539 19.02 -0.53 -44.78
C LYS A 539 17.79 0.33 -44.48
N HIS A 540 17.82 1.06 -43.36
CA HIS A 540 16.73 1.90 -42.86
C HIS A 540 17.16 3.37 -42.72
N PRO A 541 17.43 4.08 -43.84
CA PRO A 541 18.01 5.42 -43.87
C PRO A 541 17.15 6.50 -43.20
N GLN A 542 15.86 6.25 -43.00
CA GLN A 542 14.95 7.13 -42.28
C GLN A 542 15.46 7.40 -40.86
N TRP A 543 16.06 6.42 -40.18
CA TRP A 543 16.55 6.58 -38.80
C TRP A 543 17.94 7.24 -38.75
N SER A 544 18.04 8.57 -38.96
CA SER A 544 19.35 9.24 -38.93
C SER A 544 20.03 9.26 -37.53
N LYS A 545 21.25 8.69 -37.47
CA LYS A 545 22.38 8.89 -36.53
C LYS A 545 22.03 9.29 -35.09
N SER A 546 22.04 8.32 -34.18
CA SER A 546 22.20 8.56 -32.74
C SER A 546 23.70 8.66 -32.39
N ASN A 547 24.17 9.80 -31.90
CA ASN A 547 25.62 10.07 -31.68
C ASN A 547 26.19 9.50 -30.37
N ARG A 548 25.46 8.64 -29.65
CA ARG A 548 25.96 7.98 -28.43
C ARG A 548 25.39 6.58 -28.35
N TYR A 549 26.17 5.59 -28.78
CA TYR A 549 25.83 4.19 -28.59
C TYR A 549 26.79 3.56 -27.59
N ALA A 550 26.22 2.84 -26.64
CA ALA A 550 26.91 1.92 -25.74
C ALA A 550 26.49 0.51 -26.17
N GLU A 551 27.44 -0.43 -26.17
CA GLU A 551 27.17 -1.84 -26.47
C GLU A 551 25.99 -2.34 -25.64
N LEU A 552 25.07 -3.06 -26.30
CA LEU A 552 23.92 -3.64 -25.61
C LEU A 552 24.17 -5.13 -25.40
N GLU A 553 24.15 -5.54 -24.14
CA GLU A 553 24.21 -6.96 -23.80
C GLU A 553 22.81 -7.57 -23.90
N VAL A 554 22.70 -8.62 -24.69
CA VAL A 554 21.44 -9.34 -24.93
C VAL A 554 21.63 -10.80 -24.53
N TRP A 555 20.81 -11.24 -23.60
CA TRP A 555 20.83 -12.59 -23.05
C TRP A 555 19.61 -13.33 -23.55
N ILE A 556 19.81 -14.47 -24.19
CA ILE A 556 18.74 -15.26 -24.80
C ILE A 556 18.38 -16.40 -23.86
N PHE A 557 17.09 -16.55 -23.61
CA PHE A 557 16.49 -17.61 -22.82
C PHE A 557 15.46 -18.36 -23.67
N ILE A 558 15.40 -19.68 -23.48
CA ILE A 558 14.48 -20.60 -24.16
C ILE A 558 13.59 -21.33 -23.16
#